data_AF-A0A4R8G865-F1
#
_entry.id   AF-A0A4R8G865-F1
#
_cell.length_a   1.000
_cell.length_b   1.000
_cell.length_c   1.000
_cell.angle_alpha   90.00
_cell.angle_beta   90.00
_cell.angle_gamma   90.00
#
_symmetry.space_group_name_H-M   'P 1'
#
loop_
_entity.id
_entity.type
_entity.pdbx_description
1 polymer ?
#
loop_
_entity_poly.entity_id
_entity_poly.type
_entity_poly.pdbx_seq_one_letter_code
_entity_poly.pdbx_strand_id
1 'polypeptide(L)'
;MKNLIAFTAVFLIWTLLSLMLTGIDIPIPSSYIALIITTNAVFAFFSIFVQKLVIILYEVNVYEKPKTLFDYCFKYIAIITSGVNYHIQNLLNRLPLILNKLASVFFFIFLIFTGFGLMAVFN
;
A
#
# COMPACT_ATOMS: atom_id res chain seq x y z
N MET A 1 9.31 4.49 -23.00
CA MET A 1 8.03 3.96 -23.52
C MET A 1 7.42 2.88 -22.63
N LYS A 2 8.05 1.71 -22.43
CA LYS A 2 7.52 0.63 -21.55
C LYS A 2 7.07 1.13 -20.17
N ASN A 3 7.87 1.99 -19.55
CA ASN A 3 7.58 2.60 -18.26
C ASN A 3 6.24 3.38 -18.23
N LEU A 4 6.02 4.25 -19.22
CA LEU A 4 4.81 5.06 -19.33
C LEU A 4 3.58 4.18 -19.57
N ILE A 5 3.70 3.17 -20.44
CA ILE A 5 2.60 2.23 -20.73
C ILE A 5 2.18 1.49 -19.46
N ALA A 6 3.15 0.96 -18.70
CA ALA A 6 2.87 0.28 -17.45
C ALA A 6 2.25 1.22 -16.40
N PHE A 7 2.78 2.43 -16.26
CA PHE A 7 2.21 3.44 -15.36
C PHE A 7 0.76 3.76 -15.71
N THR A 8 0.47 4.06 -16.98
CA THR A 8 -0.89 4.36 -17.44
C THR A 8 -1.82 3.17 -17.22
N ALA A 9 -1.37 1.94 -17.51
CA ALA A 9 -2.16 0.74 -17.29
C ALA A 9 -2.52 0.54 -15.81
N VAL A 10 -1.53 0.65 -14.91
CA VAL A 10 -1.76 0.52 -13.46
C VAL A 10 -2.64 1.65 -12.95
N PHE A 11 -2.44 2.88 -13.43
CA PHE A 11 -3.27 4.03 -13.06
C PHE A 11 -4.73 3.86 -13.50
N LEU A 12 -4.97 3.34 -14.71
CA LEU A 12 -6.33 3.04 -15.19
C LEU A 12 -6.99 1.95 -14.35
N ILE A 13 -6.28 0.87 -14.02
CA ILE A 13 -6.78 -0.17 -13.12
C ILE A 13 -7.11 0.41 -11.74
N TRP A 14 -6.23 1.25 -11.19
CA TRP A 14 -6.46 1.91 -9.91
C TRP A 14 -7.68 2.84 -9.96
N THR A 15 -7.87 3.53 -11.08
CA THR A 15 -9.07 4.34 -11.34
C THR A 15 -10.34 3.52 -11.39
N LEU A 16 -10.31 2.36 -12.05
CA LEU A 16 -11.46 1.45 -12.10
C LEU A 16 -11.81 0.88 -10.72
N LEU A 17 -10.83 0.50 -9.91
CA LEU A 17 -11.07 0.06 -8.53
C LEU A 17 -11.64 1.20 -7.67
N SER A 18 -11.13 2.41 -7.88
CA SER A 18 -11.56 3.61 -7.15
C SER A 18 -13.01 3.99 -7.46
N LEU A 19 -13.45 3.79 -8.70
CA LEU A 19 -14.84 3.98 -9.12
C LEU A 19 -15.80 3.03 -8.37
N MET A 20 -15.36 1.85 -7.93
CA MET A 20 -16.22 0.95 -7.16
C MET A 20 -16.55 1.50 -5.77
N LEU A 21 -15.71 2.39 -5.23
CA LEU A 21 -15.92 3.00 -3.91
C LEU A 21 -16.85 4.22 -3.93
N THR A 22 -17.23 4.73 -5.10
CA THR A 22 -18.23 5.81 -5.17
C THR A 22 -19.62 5.32 -4.76
N GLY A 23 -19.88 4.00 -4.79
CA GLY A 23 -21.12 3.40 -4.30
C GLY A 23 -21.28 3.39 -2.78
N ILE A 24 -20.22 3.75 -2.02
CA ILE A 24 -20.25 3.97 -0.57
C ILE A 24 -19.97 5.44 -0.22
N ASP A 25 -20.36 6.35 -1.12
CA ASP A 25 -20.28 7.81 -0.99
C ASP A 25 -18.87 8.40 -0.81
N ILE A 26 -17.81 7.65 -1.15
CA ILE A 26 -16.45 8.19 -1.18
C ILE A 26 -16.14 8.73 -2.59
N PRO A 27 -16.03 10.07 -2.78
CA PRO A 27 -15.81 10.64 -4.12
C PRO A 27 -14.37 10.46 -4.60
N ILE A 28 -14.18 10.50 -5.92
CA ILE A 28 -12.84 10.65 -6.53
C ILE A 28 -12.38 12.11 -6.33
N PRO A 29 -11.13 12.39 -5.91
CA PRO A 29 -10.00 11.46 -5.78
C PRO A 29 -9.82 10.81 -4.40
N SER A 30 -10.67 11.10 -3.41
CA SER A 30 -10.56 10.58 -2.04
C SER A 30 -10.60 9.05 -1.96
N SER A 31 -11.35 8.41 -2.88
CA SER A 31 -11.39 6.95 -3.03
C SER A 31 -10.02 6.33 -3.40
N TYR A 32 -9.10 7.08 -4.04
CA TYR A 32 -7.72 6.62 -4.21
C TYR A 32 -7.01 6.46 -2.86
N ILE A 33 -7.23 7.42 -1.96
CA ILE A 33 -6.62 7.41 -0.63
C ILE A 33 -7.19 6.24 0.18
N ALA A 34 -8.51 6.02 0.09
CA ALA A 34 -9.17 4.89 0.73
C ALA A 34 -8.58 3.54 0.30
N LEU A 35 -8.36 3.35 -1.01
CA LEU A 35 -7.70 2.16 -1.52
C LEU A 35 -6.25 2.03 -1.03
N ILE A 36 -5.47 3.12 -1.05
CA ILE A 36 -4.07 3.11 -0.56
C ILE A 36 -4.04 2.70 0.92
N ILE A 37 -4.89 3.29 1.76
CA ILE A 37 -4.98 2.95 3.19
C ILE A 37 -5.35 1.47 3.34
N THR A 38 -6.36 1.00 2.61
CA THR A 38 -6.86 -0.39 2.70
C THR A 38 -5.77 -1.38 2.32
N THR A 39 -5.10 -1.20 1.19
CA THR A 39 -4.04 -2.11 0.76
C THR A 39 -2.84 -2.06 1.70
N ASN A 40 -2.44 -0.88 2.18
CA ASN A 40 -1.35 -0.77 3.15
C ASN A 40 -1.72 -1.39 4.50
N ALA A 41 -3.00 -1.37 4.91
CA ALA A 41 -3.47 -2.06 6.12
C ALA A 41 -3.35 -3.58 5.98
N VAL A 42 -3.64 -4.14 4.80
CA VAL A 42 -3.41 -5.56 4.51
C VAL A 42 -1.92 -5.91 4.66
N PHE A 43 -1.02 -5.12 4.07
CA PHE A 43 0.43 -5.36 4.22
C PHE A 43 0.94 -5.13 5.65
N ALA A 44 0.37 -4.16 6.38
CA ALA A 44 0.68 -3.92 7.79
C ALA A 44 0.26 -5.11 8.67
N PHE A 45 -0.91 -5.68 8.42
CA PHE A 45 -1.37 -6.90 9.09
C PHE A 45 -0.40 -8.05 8.87
N PHE A 46 0.00 -8.33 7.62
CA PHE A 46 1.00 -9.35 7.34
C PHE A 46 2.36 -9.05 8.00
N SER A 47 2.75 -7.78 8.07
CA SER A 47 4.03 -7.36 8.67
C SER A 47 4.11 -7.66 10.17
N ILE A 48 2.98 -7.76 10.88
CA ILE A 48 2.95 -8.21 12.28
C ILE A 48 3.59 -9.59 12.41
N PHE A 49 3.35 -10.49 11.47
CA PHE A 49 3.87 -11.85 11.51
C PHE A 49 5.19 -11.97 10.74
N VAL A 50 5.23 -11.49 9.49
CA VAL A 50 6.29 -11.76 8.51
C VAL A 50 6.92 -10.49 7.92
N GLN A 51 7.19 -9.49 8.76
CA GLN A 51 7.76 -8.19 8.39
C GLN A 51 8.90 -8.24 7.36
N LYS A 52 9.92 -9.09 7.59
CA LYS A 52 11.08 -9.20 6.68
C LYS A 52 10.67 -9.62 5.27
N LEU A 53 9.72 -10.54 5.14
CA LEU A 53 9.23 -10.99 3.83
C LEU A 53 8.48 -9.87 3.12
N VAL A 54 7.68 -9.09 3.85
CA VAL A 54 6.95 -7.95 3.27
C VAL A 54 7.90 -6.85 2.80
N ILE A 55 8.98 -6.59 3.56
CA ILE A 55 10.03 -5.64 3.16
C ILE A 55 10.72 -6.11 1.88
N ILE A 56 11.20 -7.37 1.85
CA ILE A 56 11.88 -7.95 0.69
C ILE A 56 10.98 -7.94 -0.55
N LEU A 57 9.69 -8.28 -0.39
CA LEU A 57 8.73 -8.26 -1.49
C LEU A 57 8.66 -6.88 -2.15
N TYR A 58 8.63 -5.81 -1.36
CA TYR A 58 8.67 -4.46 -1.90
C TYR A 58 10.00 -4.16 -2.60
N GLU A 59 11.13 -4.51 -1.98
CA GLU A 59 12.46 -4.21 -2.51
C GLU A 59 12.69 -4.85 -3.88
N VAL A 60 12.32 -6.14 -4.03
CA VAL A 60 12.44 -6.88 -5.29
C VAL A 60 11.56 -6.25 -6.38
N ASN A 61 10.35 -5.81 -6.05
CA ASN A 61 9.46 -5.21 -7.04
C ASN A 61 9.84 -3.76 -7.41
N VAL A 62 10.41 -2.99 -6.48
CA VAL A 62 10.58 -1.54 -6.64
C VAL A 62 12.01 -1.12 -6.96
N TYR A 63 13.01 -1.70 -6.29
CA TYR A 63 14.41 -1.28 -6.42
C TYR A 63 15.20 -2.07 -7.45
N GLU A 64 14.84 -3.33 -7.72
CA GLU A 64 15.47 -4.06 -8.81
C GLU A 64 15.18 -3.41 -10.17
N LYS A 65 16.16 -3.53 -11.08
CA LYS A 65 16.05 -2.94 -12.42
C LYS A 65 15.01 -3.70 -13.24
N PRO A 66 13.90 -3.06 -13.65
CA PRO A 66 12.87 -3.72 -14.44
C PRO A 66 13.41 -4.12 -15.82
N LYS A 67 13.17 -5.37 -16.24
CA LYS A 67 13.59 -5.92 -17.54
C LYS A 67 12.40 -6.00 -18.50
N THR A 68 11.22 -6.32 -18.00
CA THR A 68 10.00 -6.55 -18.78
C THR A 68 8.95 -5.46 -18.52
N LEU A 69 7.89 -5.41 -19.35
CA LEU A 69 6.74 -4.53 -19.09
C LEU A 69 6.02 -4.91 -17.79
N PHE A 70 5.89 -6.21 -17.52
CA PHE A 70 5.26 -6.71 -16.30
C PHE A 70 6.03 -6.28 -15.05
N ASP A 71 7.36 -6.26 -15.10
CA ASP A 71 8.18 -5.77 -14.00
C ASP A 71 7.85 -4.30 -13.66
N TYR A 72 7.63 -3.47 -14.69
CA TYR A 72 7.15 -2.10 -14.46
C TYR A 72 5.74 -2.06 -13.87
N CYS A 73 4.81 -2.93 -14.32
CA CYS A 73 3.48 -3.00 -13.74
C CYS A 73 3.53 -3.38 -12.25
N PHE A 74 4.25 -4.45 -11.90
CA PHE A 74 4.41 -4.88 -10.52
C PHE A 74 5.11 -3.83 -9.65
N LYS A 75 6.10 -3.13 -10.19
CA LYS A 75 6.73 -1.97 -9.54
C LYS A 75 5.69 -0.91 -9.15
N TYR A 76 4.85 -0.48 -10.09
CA TYR A 76 3.84 0.54 -9.83
C TYR A 76 2.73 0.06 -8.91
N ILE A 77 2.32 -1.21 -9.03
CA ILE A 77 1.38 -1.84 -8.08
C ILE A 77 1.98 -1.79 -6.67
N ALA A 78 3.20 -2.30 -6.49
CA ALA A 78 3.85 -2.34 -5.19
C ALA A 78 4.00 -0.96 -4.54
N ILE A 79 4.38 0.06 -5.32
CA ILE A 79 4.47 1.46 -4.87
C ILE A 79 3.13 1.93 -4.28
N ILE A 80 2.03 1.74 -5.01
CA ILE A 80 0.71 2.25 -4.59
C ILE A 80 0.15 1.40 -3.43
N THR A 81 0.28 0.07 -3.50
CA THR A 81 -0.40 -0.82 -2.55
C THR A 81 0.32 -0.99 -1.22
N SER A 82 1.67 -0.91 -1.22
CA SER A 82 2.51 -1.29 -0.09
C SER A 82 3.62 -0.30 0.25
N GLY A 83 3.77 0.79 -0.50
CA GLY A 83 4.85 1.75 -0.30
C GLY A 83 4.87 2.38 1.09
N VAL A 84 3.72 2.80 1.61
CA VAL A 84 3.62 3.38 2.96
C VAL A 84 4.03 2.35 4.00
N ASN A 85 3.49 1.13 3.90
CA ASN A 85 3.84 0.05 4.81
C ASN A 85 5.34 -0.27 4.74
N TYR A 86 5.93 -0.39 3.55
CA TYR A 86 7.37 -0.66 3.40
C TYR A 86 8.22 0.36 4.17
N HIS A 87 7.99 1.66 3.98
CA HIS A 87 8.79 2.70 4.63
C HIS A 87 8.66 2.67 6.15
N ILE A 88 7.43 2.48 6.67
CA ILE A 88 7.21 2.36 8.10
C ILE A 88 7.85 1.09 8.65
N GLN A 89 7.62 -0.08 8.05
CA GLN A 89 8.18 -1.34 8.54
C GLN A 89 9.71 -1.36 8.46
N ASN A 90 10.31 -0.75 7.44
CA ASN A 90 11.77 -0.63 7.35
C ASN A 90 12.33 0.26 8.49
N LEU A 91 11.61 1.31 8.88
CA LEU A 91 11.95 2.11 10.05
C LEU A 91 11.83 1.29 11.35
N LEU A 92 10.70 0.59 11.53
CA LEU A 92 10.42 -0.22 12.73
C LEU A 92 11.37 -1.42 12.87
N ASN A 93 11.87 -1.96 11.77
CA ASN A 93 12.82 -3.07 11.77
C ASN A 93 14.17 -2.73 12.46
N ARG A 94 14.43 -1.44 12.72
CA ARG A 94 15.60 -0.99 13.50
C ARG A 94 15.39 -1.10 15.02
N LEU A 95 14.16 -1.33 15.49
CA LEU A 95 13.82 -1.45 16.90
C LEU A 95 14.09 -2.88 17.41
N PRO A 96 14.30 -3.05 18.73
CA PRO A 96 14.29 -4.37 19.37
C PRO A 96 13.01 -5.14 19.07
N LEU A 97 13.09 -6.48 19.02
CA LEU A 97 12.04 -7.37 18.52
C LEU A 97 10.65 -7.07 19.09
N ILE A 98 10.53 -6.89 20.42
CA ILE A 98 9.25 -6.65 21.09
C ILE A 98 8.66 -5.28 20.67
N LEU A 99 9.48 -4.22 20.72
CA LEU A 99 9.07 -2.87 20.36
C LEU A 99 8.67 -2.77 18.89
N ASN A 100 9.42 -3.44 18.01
CA ASN A 100 9.10 -3.55 16.60
C ASN A 100 7.70 -4.16 16.39
N LYS A 101 7.42 -5.33 17.01
CA LYS A 101 6.11 -5.99 16.86
C LYS A 101 4.96 -5.17 17.41
N LEU A 102 5.12 -4.56 18.58
CA LEU A 102 4.12 -3.66 19.15
C LEU A 102 3.86 -2.45 18.25
N ALA A 103 4.92 -1.85 17.70
CA ALA A 103 4.79 -0.73 16.78
C ALA A 103 4.12 -1.14 15.45
N SER A 104 4.39 -2.34 14.92
CA SER A 104 3.70 -2.85 13.73
C SER A 104 2.20 -3.05 13.99
N VAL A 105 1.82 -3.56 15.16
CA VAL A 105 0.41 -3.69 15.57
C VAL A 105 -0.23 -2.32 15.70
N PHE A 106 0.44 -1.37 16.36
CA PHE A 106 -0.05 0.00 16.48
C PHE A 106 -0.25 0.67 15.12
N PHE A 107 0.70 0.50 14.20
CA PHE A 107 0.60 1.03 12.84
C PHE A 107 -0.58 0.42 12.07
N PHE A 108 -0.80 -0.89 12.18
CA PHE A 108 -1.96 -1.54 11.59
C PHE A 108 -3.27 -0.94 12.15
N ILE A 109 -3.39 -0.83 13.47
CA ILE A 109 -4.55 -0.22 14.13
C ILE A 109 -4.75 1.23 13.67
N PHE A 110 -3.68 2.02 13.58
CA PHE A 110 -3.70 3.38 13.08
C PHE A 110 -4.27 3.48 11.65
N LEU A 111 -3.88 2.57 10.75
CA LEU A 111 -4.44 2.53 9.40
C LEU A 111 -5.93 2.20 9.39
N ILE A 112 -6.38 1.27 10.24
CA ILE A 112 -7.80 0.95 10.39
C ILE A 112 -8.60 2.18 10.86
N PHE A 113 -8.14 2.87 11.91
CA PHE A 113 -8.78 4.10 12.37
C PHE A 113 -8.77 5.21 11.32
N THR A 114 -7.68 5.34 10.56
CA THR A 114 -7.60 6.32 9.47
C THR A 114 -8.61 5.99 8.36
N GLY A 115 -8.80 4.70 8.04
CA GLY A 115 -9.82 4.24 7.10
C GLY A 115 -11.25 4.57 7.56
N PHE A 116 -11.58 4.28 8.82
CA PHE A 116 -12.87 4.67 9.40
C PHE A 116 -13.06 6.19 9.46
N GLY A 117 -12.02 6.93 9.83
CA GLY A 117 -12.04 8.39 9.86
C GLY A 117 -12.31 8.98 8.48
N LEU A 118 -11.73 8.40 7.42
CA LEU A 118 -12.03 8.81 6.05
C LEU A 118 -13.49 8.55 5.69
N MET A 119 -14.06 7.39 6.06
CA MET A 119 -15.49 7.12 5.81
C MET A 119 -16.41 8.08 6.58
N ALA A 120 -16.08 8.42 7.83
CA ALA A 120 -16.87 9.35 8.64
C ALA A 120 -16.83 10.81 8.16
N VAL A 121 -15.91 11.17 7.25
CA VAL A 121 -15.91 12.50 6.62
C VAL A 121 -16.96 12.58 5.51
N PHE A 122 -17.29 11.45 4.88
CA PHE A 122 -18.18 11.40 3.72
C PHE A 122 -19.58 10.83 4.02
N ASN A 123 -19.74 10.15 5.16
CA ASN A 123 -21.01 9.62 5.69
C ASN A 123 -21.38 10.29 7.01
#